data_AF-A0AAW9EBY9-F1
#
_entry.id   AF-A0AAW9EBY9-F1
#
_cell.length_a   1.000
_cell.length_b   1.000
_cell.length_c   1.000
_cell.angle_alpha   90.00
_cell.angle_beta   90.00
_cell.angle_gamma   90.00
#
_symmetry.space_group_name_H-M   'P 1'
#
loop_
_entity.id
_entity.type
_entity.pdbx_description
1 polymer ?
#
loop_
_entity_poly.entity_id
_entity_poly.type
_entity_poly.pdbx_seq_one_letter_code
_entity_poly.pdbx_strand_id
1 'polypeptide(L)' 'QTPAQMAKYHQFSGCINCGLCYAACPQFGLNPEFIGPAAITLAHRYNEDSRDHGKKERMAQLNSQNGVWTCTFVGYCSE' A
#
# COMPACT_ATOMS: atom_id res chain seq x y z
N GLN A 1 18.98 -12.90 0.89
CA GLN A 1 17.54 -13.00 0.59
C GLN A 1 17.32 -14.21 -0.31
N THR A 2 16.38 -15.10 0.01
CA THR A 2 16.02 -16.30 -0.78
C THR A 2 14.87 -16.01 -1.75
N PRO A 3 14.62 -16.87 -2.76
CA PRO A 3 13.45 -16.73 -3.64
C PRO A 3 12.12 -16.69 -2.87
N ALA A 4 11.96 -17.55 -1.86
CA ALA A 4 10.77 -17.57 -1.00
C ALA A 4 10.61 -16.27 -0.17
N GLN A 5 11.71 -15.65 0.25
CA GLN A 5 11.67 -14.34 0.93
C GLN A 5 11.25 -13.21 -0.02
N MET A 6 11.70 -13.25 -1.29
CA MET A 6 11.32 -12.25 -2.30
C MET A 6 9.85 -12.39 -2.72
N ALA A 7 9.36 -13.63 -2.86
CA ALA A 7 7.98 -13.91 -3.28
C ALA A 7 6.92 -13.21 -2.42
N LYS A 8 7.21 -12.94 -1.14
CA LYS A 8 6.30 -12.23 -0.22
C LYS A 8 5.92 -10.82 -0.67
N TYR A 9 6.79 -10.11 -1.36
CA TYR A 9 6.55 -8.72 -1.76
C TYR A 9 6.70 -8.46 -3.26
N HIS A 10 7.16 -9.45 -4.03
CA HIS A 10 7.53 -9.29 -5.43
C HIS A 10 6.42 -8.64 -6.27
N GLN A 11 5.19 -9.14 -6.18
CA GLN A 11 4.03 -8.58 -6.88
C GLN A 11 3.81 -7.10 -6.54
N PHE A 12 3.93 -6.74 -5.27
CA PHE A 12 3.72 -5.39 -4.76
C PHE A 12 4.86 -4.42 -5.11
N SER A 13 5.98 -4.92 -5.64
CA SER A 13 7.11 -4.09 -6.09
C SER A 13 6.98 -3.59 -7.52
N GLY A 14 6.02 -4.10 -8.29
CA GLY A 14 5.81 -3.76 -9.71
C GLY A 14 4.99 -2.49 -9.96
N CYS A 15 4.66 -1.71 -8.92
CA CYS A 15 3.94 -0.45 -9.09
C CYS A 15 4.78 0.54 -9.91
N ILE A 16 4.21 1.08 -10.99
CA ILE A 16 4.86 2.08 -11.86
C ILE A 16 4.42 3.52 -11.55
N ASN A 17 3.72 3.73 -10.43
CA ASN A 17 3.22 5.03 -9.97
C ASN A 17 2.30 5.77 -10.98
N CYS A 18 1.52 5.03 -11.77
CA CYS A 18 0.62 5.63 -12.77
C CYS A 18 -0.57 6.39 -12.18
N GLY A 19 -0.92 6.15 -10.91
CA GLY A 19 -2.00 6.84 -10.22
C GLY A 19 -3.43 6.35 -10.53
N LEU A 20 -3.61 5.41 -11.47
CA LEU A 20 -4.95 4.92 -11.85
C LEU A 20 -5.76 4.38 -10.67
N CYS A 21 -5.09 3.72 -9.72
CA CYS A 21 -5.71 3.21 -8.51
C CYS A 21 -6.32 4.31 -7.62
N TYR A 22 -5.79 5.55 -7.66
CA TYR A 22 -6.37 6.69 -6.95
C TYR A 22 -7.64 7.17 -7.64
N ALA A 23 -7.62 7.27 -8.97
CA ALA A 23 -8.80 7.63 -9.76
C ALA A 23 -9.93 6.58 -9.64
N ALA A 24 -9.56 5.30 -9.49
CA ALA A 24 -10.48 4.19 -9.31
C ALA A 24 -11.10 4.12 -7.89
N CYS A 25 -10.41 4.59 -6.85
CA CYS A 25 -10.84 4.38 -5.47
C CYS A 25 -11.87 5.43 -5.02
N PRO A 26 -13.13 5.06 -4.72
CA PRO A 26 -14.12 6.04 -4.26
C PRO A 26 -13.79 6.62 -2.88
N GLN A 27 -13.10 5.86 -2.02
CA GLN A 27 -12.69 6.35 -0.70
C GLN A 27 -11.67 7.49 -0.80
N PHE A 28 -10.80 7.45 -1.82
CA PHE A 28 -9.89 8.55 -2.10
C PHE A 28 -10.63 9.77 -2.66
N GLY A 29 -11.65 9.54 -3.50
CA GLY A 29 -12.52 10.62 -3.98
C GLY A 29 -13.33 11.32 -2.87
N LEU A 30 -13.75 10.57 -1.85
CA LEU A 30 -14.50 11.10 -0.69
C LEU A 30 -13.60 11.74 0.37
N ASN A 31 -12.39 11.23 0.56
CA ASN A 31 -11.43 11.72 1.53
C ASN A 31 -10.04 11.90 0.86
N PRO A 32 -9.72 13.11 0.36
CA PRO A 32 -8.42 13.40 -0.27
C PRO A 32 -7.22 13.25 0.67
N GLU A 33 -7.43 13.22 2.00
CA GLU A 33 -6.35 12.98 2.97
C GLU A 33 -5.98 11.50 3.08
N PHE A 34 -6.80 10.58 2.56
CA PHE A 34 -6.48 9.16 2.49
C PHE A 34 -5.18 8.95 1.69
N ILE A 35 -4.19 8.30 2.30
CA ILE A 35 -2.87 8.08 1.67
C ILE A 35 -2.96 7.25 0.37
N GLY A 36 -4.03 6.46 0.23
CA GLY A 36 -4.40 5.80 -1.01
C GLY A 36 -3.76 4.42 -1.24
N PRO A 37 -4.27 3.68 -2.23
CA PRO A 37 -3.89 2.30 -2.48
C PRO A 37 -2.41 2.12 -2.82
N ALA A 38 -1.85 2.94 -3.72
CA ALA A 38 -0.45 2.75 -4.12
C ALA A 38 0.54 3.01 -2.98
N ALA A 39 0.30 4.03 -2.15
CA ALA A 39 1.14 4.34 -1.00
C ALA A 39 1.13 3.18 0.02
N ILE A 40 -0.05 2.61 0.30
CA ILE A 40 -0.19 1.45 1.19
C ILE A 40 0.53 0.23 0.61
N THR A 41 0.35 -0.06 -0.69
CA THR A 41 1.04 -1.18 -1.36
C THR A 41 2.55 -1.02 -1.30
N LEU A 42 3.07 0.19 -1.53
CA LEU A 42 4.51 0.44 -1.49
C LEU A 42 5.07 0.32 -0.05
N ALA A 43 4.33 0.79 0.96
CA ALA A 43 4.71 0.59 2.36
C ALA A 43 4.70 -0.90 2.74
N HIS A 44 3.68 -1.64 2.30
CA HIS A 44 3.57 -3.08 2.52
C HIS A 44 4.72 -3.84 1.84
N ARG A 45 5.10 -3.46 0.62
CA ARG A 45 6.25 -4.02 -0.10
C ARG A 45 7.54 -3.95 0.70
N TYR A 46 7.77 -2.86 1.44
CA TYR A 46 8.95 -2.76 2.31
C TYR A 46 8.76 -3.52 3.61
N ASN A 47 7.58 -3.50 4.21
CA ASN A 47 7.30 -4.22 5.45
C ASN A 47 7.47 -5.76 5.32
N GLU A 48 7.23 -6.31 4.13
CA GLU A 48 7.41 -7.74 3.82
C GLU A 48 8.80 -8.08 3.26
N ASP A 49 9.67 -7.09 3.03
CA ASP A 49 11.03 -7.34 2.57
C ASP A 49 11.93 -7.77 3.73
N SER A 50 12.46 -8.98 3.66
CA SER A 50 13.34 -9.56 4.69
C SER A 50 14.61 -8.74 5.00
N ARG A 51 14.93 -7.74 4.17
CA ARG A 51 16.09 -6.84 4.34
C ARG A 51 15.74 -5.59 5.14
N ASP A 52 14.47 -5.22 5.19
CA ASP A 52 13.99 -4.00 5.83
C ASP A 52 13.71 -4.24 7.31
N HIS A 53 14.11 -3.28 8.14
CA HIS A 53 13.89 -3.29 9.59
C HIS A 53 13.13 -2.04 10.07
N GLY A 54 12.55 -1.28 9.15
CA GLY A 54 11.89 0.01 9.39
C GLY A 54 10.37 -0.08 9.53
N LYS A 55 9.81 -1.28 9.69
CA LYS A 55 8.35 -1.49 9.78
C LYS A 55 7.68 -0.58 10.81
N LYS A 56 8.28 -0.44 12.00
CA LYS A 56 7.74 0.38 13.10
C LYS A 56 7.52 1.84 12.68
N GLU A 57 8.44 2.39 11.90
CA GLU A 57 8.38 3.79 11.43
C GLU A 57 7.22 4.01 10.45
N ARG A 58 6.87 3.00 9.64
CA ARG A 58 5.76 3.10 8.68
C ARG A 58 4.39 2.92 9.33
N MET A 59 4.32 2.21 10.45
CA MET A 59 3.05 1.88 11.10
C MET A 59 2.29 3.11 11.58
N ALA A 60 2.97 4.21 11.93
CA ALA A 60 2.29 5.45 12.35
C ALA A 60 1.35 5.99 11.26
N GLN A 61 1.79 5.98 9.99
CA GLN A 61 0.98 6.43 8.86
C GLN A 61 -0.09 5.39 8.50
N LEU A 62 0.29 4.11 8.44
CA LEU A 62 -0.63 3.03 8.10
C LEU A 62 -1.79 2.90 9.11
N ASN A 63 -1.53 3.12 10.40
CA ASN A 63 -2.54 3.03 11.46
C ASN A 63 -3.35 4.31 11.64
N SER A 64 -3.03 5.40 10.94
CA SER A 64 -3.79 6.64 11.03
C SER A 64 -5.21 6.46 10.49
N GLN A 65 -6.12 7.38 10.81
CA GLN A 65 -7.48 7.39 10.26
C GLN A 65 -7.45 7.43 8.72
N ASN A 66 -6.51 8.19 8.17
CA ASN A 66 -6.25 8.34 6.74
C ASN A 66 -5.31 7.25 6.17
N GLY A 67 -4.97 6.25 6.98
CA GLY A 67 -4.18 5.09 6.61
C GLY A 67 -5.05 3.96 6.05
N VAL A 68 -4.74 2.72 6.43
CA VAL A 68 -5.45 1.53 5.90
C VAL A 68 -6.94 1.50 6.26
N TRP A 69 -7.33 2.16 7.35
CA TRP A 69 -8.69 2.13 7.89
C TRP A 69 -9.72 2.93 7.08
N THR A 70 -9.29 3.83 6.21
CA THR A 70 -10.19 4.50 5.25
C THR A 70 -10.62 3.54 4.12
N CYS A 71 -9.86 2.48 3.84
CA CYS A 71 -10.20 1.51 2.80
C CYS A 71 -11.39 0.63 3.24
N THR A 72 -12.51 0.71 2.51
CA THR A 72 -13.68 -0.16 2.70
C THR A 72 -13.71 -1.36 1.76
N PHE A 73 -12.55 -1.74 1.21
CA PHE A 73 -12.39 -2.91 0.35
C PHE A 73 -13.29 -2.94 -0.91
N VAL A 74 -13.48 -1.80 -1.58
CA VAL A 74 -14.23 -1.72 -2.86
C VAL A 74 -13.57 -2.52 -3.98
N GLY A 75 -12.23 -2.67 -3.97
CA GLY A 75 -11.49 -3.55 -4.87
C GLY A 75 -11.10 -2.98 -6.24
N TYR A 76 -11.76 -1.93 -6.73
CA TYR A 76 -11.53 -1.39 -8.09
C TYR A 76 -10.12 -0.84 -8.36
N CYS A 77 -9.31 -0.65 -7.33
CA CYS A 77 -7.90 -0.28 -7.49
C CYS A 77 -7.02 -1.42 -8.05
N SER A 78 -7.53 -2.65 -8.10
CA SER A 78 -6.82 -3.86 -8.57
C SER A 78 -7.43 -4.48 -9.84
N GLU A 79 -8.60 -4.02 -10.28
CA GLU A 79 -9.25 -4.48 -11.52
C GLU A 79 -8.47 -4.09 -12.78
#